data_AF-A0A1H6T068-F1
#
_entry.id   AF-A0A1H6T068-F1
#
_cell.length_a   1.000
_cell.length_b   1.000
_cell.length_c   1.000
_cell.angle_alpha   90.00
_cell.angle_beta   90.00
_cell.angle_gamma   90.00
#
_symmetry.space_group_name_H-M   'P 1'
#
loop_
_entity.id
_entity.type
_entity.pdbx_description
1 polymer ?
#
loop_
_entity_poly.entity_id
_entity_poly.type
_entity_poly.pdbx_seq_one_letter_code
_entity_poly.pdbx_strand_id
1 'polypeptide(L)' 'MRKHNIYQALTLWFVILIFIQTGSDPSSGLLMRGAGMVAIALAYVIPGFVVVDLLSAYTNERATM' A
#
# COMPACT_ATOMS: atom_id res chain seq x y z
N MET A 1 11.82 9.06 -3.48
CA MET A 1 12.32 7.70 -3.86
C MET A 1 12.80 7.66 -5.32
N ARG A 2 13.58 6.65 -5.79
CA ARG A 2 13.78 6.47 -7.25
C ARG A 2 12.43 6.14 -7.89
N LYS A 3 12.10 6.67 -9.08
CA LYS A 3 10.81 6.45 -9.77
C LYS A 3 10.35 4.98 -9.79
N HIS A 4 11.28 4.03 -9.85
CA HIS A 4 10.98 2.59 -9.81
C HIS A 4 10.24 2.15 -8.52
N ASN A 5 10.51 2.78 -7.39
CA ASN A 5 9.97 2.37 -6.08
C ASN A 5 8.49 2.74 -5.91
N ILE A 6 8.01 3.82 -6.54
CA ILE A 6 6.61 4.24 -6.40
C ILE A 6 5.67 3.32 -7.18
N TYR A 7 6.07 2.90 -8.39
CA TYR A 7 5.31 1.93 -9.17
C TYR A 7 5.27 0.58 -8.46
N GLN A 8 6.39 0.14 -7.88
CA GLN A 8 6.44 -1.09 -7.08
C GLN A 8 5.51 -1.03 -5.86
N ALA A 9 5.50 0.10 -5.13
CA ALA A 9 4.60 0.29 -3.99
C ALA A 9 3.12 0.28 -4.41
N LEU A 10 2.79 0.93 -5.53
CA LEU A 10 1.43 0.92 -6.09
C LEU A 10 1.01 -0.48 -6.57
N THR A 11 1.90 -1.23 -7.19
CA THR A 11 1.64 -2.62 -7.58
C THR A 11 1.42 -3.50 -6.36
N LEU A 12 2.24 -3.35 -5.31
CA LEU A 12 2.05 -4.07 -4.04
C LEU A 12 0.70 -3.75 -3.43
N TRP A 13 0.33 -2.46 -3.40
CA TRP A 13 -0.97 -2.00 -2.91
C TRP A 13 -2.13 -2.62 -3.70
N PHE A 14 -2.04 -2.63 -5.02
CA PHE A 14 -3.04 -3.27 -5.89
C PHE A 14 -3.19 -4.77 -5.57
N VAL A 15 -2.09 -5.51 -5.47
CA VAL A 15 -2.12 -6.95 -5.13
C VAL A 15 -2.79 -7.21 -3.78
N ILE A 16 -2.52 -6.37 -2.78
CA ILE A 16 -3.15 -6.47 -1.45
C ILE A 16 -4.67 -6.25 -1.53
N LEU A 17 -5.12 -5.28 -2.31
CA LEU A 17 -6.55 -5.02 -2.50
C LEU A 17 -7.25 -6.21 -3.18
N ILE A 18 -6.62 -6.80 -4.19
CA ILE A 18 -7.14 -8.02 -4.85
C ILE A 18 -7.17 -9.20 -3.87
N PHE A 19 -6.14 -9.39 -3.06
CA PHE A 19 -6.10 -10.44 -2.04
C PHE A 19 -7.26 -10.31 -1.04
N ILE A 20 -7.54 -9.10 -0.54
CA ILE A 20 -8.67 -8.83 0.35
C ILE A 20 -10.00 -9.13 -0.34
N GLN A 21 -10.18 -8.76 -1.60
CA GLN A 21 -11.46 -8.95 -2.30
C GLN A 21 -11.75 -10.40 -2.71
N THR A 22 -10.71 -11.21 -2.93
CA THR A 22 -10.85 -12.54 -3.55
C THR A 22 -10.60 -13.71 -2.60
N GLY A 23 -9.86 -13.50 -1.51
CA GLY A 23 -9.34 -14.61 -0.69
C GLY A 23 -9.70 -14.58 0.78
N SER A 24 -10.26 -13.50 1.32
CA SER A 24 -10.45 -13.35 2.77
C SER A 24 -11.73 -13.99 3.28
N ASP A 25 -12.01 -15.24 2.91
CA ASP A 25 -13.07 -16.00 3.56
C ASP A 25 -12.64 -16.32 5.01
N PRO A 26 -13.29 -15.76 6.05
CA PRO A 26 -12.84 -15.91 7.45
C PRO A 26 -12.88 -17.35 7.96
N SER A 27 -13.54 -18.25 7.23
CA SER A 27 -13.68 -19.67 7.56
C SER A 27 -12.45 -20.52 7.22
N SER A 28 -11.50 -19.99 6.44
CA SER A 28 -10.38 -20.75 5.83
C SER A 28 -9.16 -21.01 6.74
N GLY A 29 -9.26 -20.79 8.05
CA GLY A 29 -8.24 -21.13 9.05
C GLY A 29 -7.42 -19.96 9.60
N LEU A 30 -6.67 -20.20 10.69
CA LEU A 30 -5.95 -19.16 11.46
C LEU A 30 -4.95 -18.35 10.61
N LEU A 31 -4.22 -19.02 9.73
CA LEU A 31 -3.24 -18.39 8.83
C LEU A 31 -3.90 -17.39 7.87
N MET A 32 -5.03 -17.77 7.24
CA MET A 32 -5.74 -16.86 6.33
C MET A 32 -6.31 -15.66 7.07
N ARG A 33 -6.79 -15.86 8.29
CA ARG A 33 -7.30 -14.79 9.15
C ARG A 33 -6.19 -13.79 9.52
N GLY A 34 -5.01 -14.28 9.89
CA GLY A 34 -3.84 -13.45 10.18
C GLY A 34 -3.34 -12.68 8.95
N ALA A 35 -3.25 -13.36 7.81
CA ALA A 35 -2.88 -12.73 6.53
C ALA A 35 -3.87 -11.64 6.12
N GLY A 36 -5.18 -11.85 6.33
CA GLY A 36 -6.22 -10.86 6.10
C GLY A 36 -6.05 -9.60 6.95
N MET A 37 -5.74 -9.75 8.24
CA MET A 37 -5.49 -8.59 9.13
C MET A 37 -4.27 -7.78 8.68
N VAL A 38 -3.18 -8.46 8.33
CA VAL A 38 -1.96 -7.79 7.83
C VAL A 38 -2.23 -7.10 6.49
N ALA A 39 -2.98 -7.74 5.59
CA ALA A 39 -3.37 -7.14 4.32
C ALA A 39 -4.21 -5.87 4.52
N ILE A 40 -5.17 -5.88 5.45
CA ILE A 40 -5.96 -4.68 5.79
C ILE A 40 -5.05 -3.56 6.30
N ALA A 41 -4.09 -3.85 7.19
CA ALA A 41 -3.15 -2.84 7.66
C ALA A 41 -2.33 -2.24 6.50
N LEU A 42 -1.79 -3.09 5.63
CA LEU A 42 -1.01 -2.66 4.47
C LEU A 42 -1.85 -1.87 3.46
N ALA A 43 -3.15 -2.17 3.32
CA ALA A 43 -4.06 -1.45 2.44
C ALA A 43 -4.17 0.04 2.79
N TYR A 44 -3.92 0.43 4.04
CA TYR A 44 -3.89 1.82 4.48
C TYR A 44 -2.46 2.39 4.59
N VAL A 45 -1.50 1.57 5.04
CA VAL A 45 -0.12 2.02 5.25
C VAL A 45 0.56 2.40 3.93
N ILE A 46 0.45 1.55 2.90
CA ILE A 46 1.13 1.78 1.61
C ILE A 46 0.66 3.07 0.92
N PRO A 47 -0.65 3.32 0.71
CA PRO A 47 -1.09 4.56 0.09
C PRO A 47 -0.74 5.78 0.94
N GLY A 48 -0.76 5.67 2.28
CA GLY A 48 -0.31 6.73 3.17
C GLY A 48 1.15 7.13 2.92
N PHE A 49 2.06 6.15 2.82
CA PHE A 49 3.46 6.41 2.48
C PHE A 49 3.62 7.04 1.09
N VAL A 50 2.88 6.55 0.09
CA VAL A 50 2.90 7.10 -1.26
C VAL A 50 2.47 8.57 -1.25
N VAL A 51 1.37 8.91 -0.56
CA VAL A 51 0.88 10.30 -0.45
C VAL A 51 1.90 11.21 0.23
N VAL A 52 2.53 10.76 1.32
CA VAL A 52 3.54 11.57 2.04
C VAL A 52 4.77 11.83 1.16
N ASP A 53 5.28 10.84 0.41
CA ASP A 53 6.43 11.03 -0.49
C ASP A 53 6.08 11.99 -1.63
N LEU A 54 4.87 11.86 -2.21
CA LEU A 54 4.36 12.77 -3.24
C LEU A 54 4.22 14.21 -2.74
N LEU A 55 3.65 14.39 -1.54
CA LEU A 55 3.53 15.72 -0.93
C LEU A 55 4.89 16.33 -0.62
N SER A 56 5.84 15.55 -0.09
CA SER A 56 7.20 16.01 0.17
C SER A 56 7.91 16.42 -1.12
N ALA A 57 7.80 15.62 -2.19
CA ALA A 57 8.36 15.94 -3.49
C ALA A 57 7.77 17.25 -4.04
N TYR A 58 6.45 17.40 -3.99
CA TYR A 58 5.75 18.60 -4.46
C TYR A 58 6.13 19.86 -3.67
N THR A 59 6.25 19.75 -2.35
CA THR A 59 6.68 20.87 -1.50
C THR A 59 8.12 21.28 -1.79
N ASN A 60 9.03 20.33 -2.01
CA ASN A 60 10.42 20.62 -2.34
C ASN A 60 10.56 21.33 -3.69
N GLU A 61 9.80 20.91 -4.71
CA GLU A 61 9.78 21.59 -6.03
C GLU A 61 9.34 23.05 -5.91
N ARG A 62 8.37 23.35 -5.03
CA ARG A 62 7.90 24.72 -4.77
C ARG A 62 8.88 25.56 -3.95
N ALA A 63 9.72 24.96 -3.12
CA ALA A 63 10.68 25.68 -2.28
C ALA A 63 11.94 26.13 -3.04
N THR A 64 12.19 25.57 -4.23
CA THR A 64 13.35 25.89 -5.08
C THR A 64 13.04 26.86 -6.23
N MET A 65 11.79 27.33 -6.35
CA MET A 65 11.36 28.39 -7.28
C MET A 65 11.36 29.75 -6.59
#